data_AF-M3GC26-F1
#
_entry.id   AF-M3GC26-F1
#
_cell.length_a   1.000
_cell.length_b   1.000
_cell.length_c   1.000
_cell.angle_alpha   90.00
_cell.angle_beta   90.00
_cell.angle_gamma   90.00
#
_symmetry.space_group_name_H-M   'P 1'
#
loop_
_entity.id
_entity.type
_entity.pdbx_description
1 polymer ?
#
loop_
_entity_poly.entity_id
_entity_poly.type
_entity_poly.pdbx_seq_one_letter_code
_entity_poly.pdbx_strand_id
1 'polypeptide(L)'
;MDLKIIEGGPAERRKFIDAFISSFDPFYLECLLEYNKILKHRNALLKTGISDASHLSIWDRKLIEKGVLILNKRKEIVFGLNSFYQPNLNKLSGGKDELEMIYGPNVKDKDEFVEKLSRNLGRDLRLGYTSVGIHRDDLFIGANKRDITEFGSQGQKRSTVIALKAATFNYYRNVLDTMPVLLIDDVIRELDVKRREYFVDLVINAGQAFFTTTDLEGIQDYVGKLEDQKQIFLIQQGNIQFAK
;
A
#
# COMPACT_ATOMS: atom_id res chain seq x y z
N MET A 1 13.14 4.49 -4.54
CA MET A 1 11.76 4.77 -4.06
C MET A 1 10.77 3.72 -4.60
N ASP A 2 9.75 3.32 -3.81
CA ASP A 2 8.71 2.33 -4.18
C ASP A 2 7.69 2.87 -5.22
N LEU A 3 8.17 3.41 -6.34
CA LEU A 3 7.31 3.93 -7.42
C LEU A 3 6.37 2.88 -8.01
N LYS A 4 6.70 1.58 -7.85
CA LYS A 4 5.85 0.45 -8.25
C LYS A 4 4.47 0.48 -7.60
N ILE A 5 4.30 1.08 -6.41
CA ILE A 5 2.98 1.22 -5.79
C ILE A 5 2.05 2.03 -6.70
N ILE A 6 2.59 3.02 -7.41
CA ILE A 6 1.82 3.86 -8.32
C ILE A 6 1.86 3.28 -9.74
N GLU A 7 3.04 2.95 -10.26
CA GLU A 7 3.23 2.57 -11.67
C GLU A 7 2.92 1.09 -11.97
N GLY A 8 2.92 0.21 -10.96
CA GLY A 8 2.70 -1.22 -11.12
C GLY A 8 1.23 -1.66 -11.16
N GLY A 9 0.31 -0.70 -11.08
CA GLY A 9 -1.13 -0.93 -11.19
C GLY A 9 -1.76 -1.64 -9.97
N PRO A 10 -2.97 -2.22 -10.13
CA PRO A 10 -3.79 -2.66 -9.00
C PRO A 10 -3.16 -3.73 -8.11
N ALA A 11 -2.30 -4.59 -8.67
CA ALA A 11 -1.65 -5.65 -7.91
C ALA A 11 -0.67 -5.10 -6.87
N GLU A 12 0.18 -4.15 -7.25
CA GLU A 12 1.13 -3.51 -6.34
C GLU A 12 0.40 -2.66 -5.28
N ARG A 13 -0.70 -2.01 -5.67
CA ARG A 13 -1.55 -1.25 -4.74
C ARG A 13 -2.22 -2.12 -3.69
N ARG A 14 -2.78 -3.26 -4.10
CA ARG A 14 -3.31 -4.26 -3.15
C ARG A 14 -2.22 -4.80 -2.24
N LYS A 15 -1.05 -5.14 -2.79
CA LYS A 15 0.10 -5.63 -2.00
C LYS A 15 0.53 -4.62 -0.94
N PHE A 16 0.57 -3.32 -1.28
CA PHE A 16 0.85 -2.26 -0.33
C PHE A 16 -0.15 -2.22 0.82
N ILE A 17 -1.46 -2.18 0.52
CA ILE A 17 -2.51 -2.15 1.54
C ILE A 17 -2.52 -3.43 2.38
N ASP A 18 -2.39 -4.60 1.74
CA ASP A 18 -2.38 -5.88 2.42
C ASP A 18 -1.19 -6.01 3.37
N ALA A 19 0.00 -5.57 2.94
CA ALA A 19 1.19 -5.57 3.79
C ALA A 19 1.03 -4.62 4.97
N PHE A 20 0.46 -3.43 4.74
CA PHE A 20 0.20 -2.47 5.81
C PHE A 20 -0.77 -3.04 6.85
N ILE A 21 -1.95 -3.54 6.45
CA ILE A 21 -2.94 -4.07 7.38
C ILE A 21 -2.39 -5.31 8.13
N SER A 22 -1.76 -6.23 7.40
CA SER A 22 -1.23 -7.47 7.98
C SER A 22 -0.13 -7.26 9.03
N SER A 23 0.53 -6.09 9.02
CA SER A 23 1.57 -5.77 9.99
C SER A 23 1.06 -5.55 11.41
N PHE A 24 -0.22 -5.19 11.57
CA PHE A 24 -0.83 -4.87 12.88
C PHE A 24 -2.13 -5.63 13.14
N ASP A 25 -2.72 -6.27 12.12
CA ASP A 25 -3.92 -7.10 12.26
C ASP A 25 -3.62 -8.57 11.86
N PRO A 26 -3.24 -9.43 12.83
CA PRO A 26 -2.97 -10.84 12.56
C PRO A 26 -4.17 -11.62 12.03
N PHE A 27 -5.39 -11.24 12.44
CA PHE A 27 -6.62 -11.87 11.98
C PHE A 27 -6.89 -11.57 10.50
N TYR A 28 -6.62 -10.33 10.08
CA TYR A 28 -6.65 -9.97 8.66
C TYR A 28 -5.65 -10.80 7.84
N LEU A 29 -4.43 -10.96 8.34
CA LEU A 29 -3.41 -11.76 7.66
C LEU A 29 -3.86 -13.22 7.50
N GLU A 30 -4.41 -13.83 8.56
CA GLU A 30 -4.98 -15.18 8.50
C GLU A 30 -6.08 -15.26 7.43
N CYS A 31 -7.04 -14.33 7.45
CA CYS A 31 -8.11 -14.28 6.46
C CYS A 31 -7.57 -14.14 5.02
N LEU A 32 -6.54 -13.31 4.81
CA LEU A 32 -5.91 -13.10 3.51
C LEU A 32 -5.20 -14.36 3.01
N LEU A 33 -4.47 -15.06 3.88
CA LEU A 33 -3.78 -16.32 3.56
C LEU A 33 -4.79 -17.41 3.20
N GLU A 34 -5.86 -17.55 3.99
CA GLU A 34 -6.94 -18.50 3.72
C GLU A 34 -7.68 -18.17 2.43
N TYR A 35 -8.04 -16.91 2.21
CA TYR A 35 -8.69 -16.44 0.98
C TYR A 35 -7.85 -16.82 -0.25
N ASN A 36 -6.55 -16.56 -0.22
CA ASN A 36 -5.64 -16.88 -1.33
C ASN A 36 -5.53 -18.40 -1.56
N LYS A 37 -5.54 -19.21 -0.50
CA LYS A 37 -5.57 -20.68 -0.61
C LYS A 37 -6.88 -21.17 -1.23
N ILE A 38 -8.02 -20.67 -0.75
CA ILE A 38 -9.35 -20.98 -1.29
C ILE A 38 -9.44 -20.60 -2.77
N LEU A 39 -8.98 -19.39 -3.12
CA LEU A 39 -8.96 -18.90 -4.50
C LEU A 39 -8.13 -19.81 -5.42
N LYS A 40 -6.97 -20.28 -4.96
CA LYS A 40 -6.14 -21.24 -5.71
C LYS A 40 -6.88 -22.56 -5.94
N HIS A 41 -7.53 -23.12 -4.91
CA HIS A 41 -8.32 -24.34 -5.06
C HIS A 41 -9.50 -24.16 -6.01
N ARG A 42 -10.26 -23.06 -5.88
CA ARG A 42 -11.35 -22.74 -6.81
C ARG A 42 -10.86 -22.61 -8.24
N ASN A 43 -9.77 -21.89 -8.49
CA ASN A 43 -9.19 -21.74 -9.82
C ASN A 43 -8.68 -23.06 -10.40
N ALA A 44 -8.16 -23.97 -9.56
CA ALA A 44 -7.79 -25.31 -10.01
C ALA A 44 -9.02 -26.09 -10.49
N LEU A 45 -10.13 -26.05 -9.74
CA LEU A 45 -11.39 -26.68 -10.15
C LEU A 45 -11.95 -26.09 -11.45
N LEU A 46 -11.96 -24.76 -11.60
CA LEU A 46 -12.42 -24.10 -12.82
C LEU A 46 -11.66 -24.61 -14.07
N LYS A 47 -10.35 -24.86 -13.95
CA LYS A 47 -9.52 -25.37 -15.05
C LYS A 47 -9.82 -26.82 -15.44
N THR A 48 -10.39 -27.62 -14.54
CA THR A 48 -10.76 -29.01 -14.86
C THR A 48 -12.00 -29.09 -15.75
N GLY A 49 -12.78 -28.01 -15.88
CA GLY A 49 -14.05 -28.01 -16.61
C GLY A 49 -15.15 -28.80 -15.90
N ILE A 50 -14.88 -29.39 -14.73
CA ILE A 50 -15.86 -30.09 -13.92
C ILE A 50 -16.80 -29.04 -13.32
N SER A 51 -18.03 -29.01 -13.84
CA SER A 51 -19.09 -28.10 -13.43
C SER A 51 -19.93 -28.66 -12.29
N ASP A 52 -19.40 -29.60 -11.49
CA ASP A 52 -20.15 -30.10 -10.33
C ASP A 52 -20.37 -28.95 -9.35
N ALA A 53 -21.58 -28.40 -9.42
CA ALA A 53 -22.00 -27.23 -8.69
C ALA A 53 -21.87 -27.43 -7.17
N SER A 54 -21.94 -28.68 -6.70
CA SER A 54 -21.80 -29.02 -5.30
C SER A 54 -20.38 -28.71 -4.79
N HIS A 55 -19.35 -29.11 -5.54
CA HIS A 55 -17.95 -28.88 -5.17
C HIS A 55 -17.57 -27.40 -5.22
N LEU A 56 -18.01 -26.66 -6.23
CA LEU A 56 -17.73 -25.22 -6.34
C LEU A 56 -18.46 -24.41 -5.25
N SER A 57 -19.68 -24.78 -4.88
CA SER A 57 -20.47 -24.05 -3.86
C SER A 57 -19.80 -23.99 -2.48
N ILE A 58 -19.05 -25.03 -2.09
CA ILE A 58 -18.31 -25.06 -0.82
C ILE A 58 -17.20 -24.02 -0.84
N TRP A 59 -16.45 -23.93 -1.94
CA TRP A 59 -15.38 -22.95 -2.09
C TRP A 59 -15.92 -21.54 -2.25
N ASP A 60 -17.03 -21.35 -2.96
CA ASP A 60 -17.70 -20.06 -3.09
C ASP A 60 -18.09 -19.50 -1.72
N ARG A 61 -18.71 -20.33 -0.86
CA ARG A 61 -19.09 -19.92 0.49
C ARG A 61 -17.89 -19.45 1.32
N LYS A 62 -16.81 -20.23 1.33
CA LYS A 62 -15.58 -19.89 2.06
C LYS A 62 -14.88 -18.65 1.48
N LEU A 63 -14.87 -18.52 0.16
CA LEU A 63 -14.28 -17.37 -0.54
C LEU A 63 -15.02 -16.07 -0.18
N ILE A 64 -16.34 -16.12 -0.15
CA ILE A 64 -17.19 -14.98 0.23
C ILE A 64 -16.99 -14.63 1.71
N GLU A 65 -17.01 -15.62 2.60
CA GLU A 65 -16.82 -15.42 4.04
C GLU A 65 -15.53 -14.65 4.34
N LYS A 66 -14.38 -15.15 3.85
CA LYS A 66 -13.09 -14.50 4.08
C LYS A 66 -12.94 -13.19 3.30
N GLY A 67 -13.48 -13.15 2.08
CA GLY A 67 -13.40 -11.97 1.23
C GLY A 67 -14.19 -10.78 1.77
N VAL A 68 -15.33 -10.99 2.43
CA VAL A 68 -16.12 -9.92 3.06
C VAL A 68 -15.38 -9.31 4.26
N LEU A 69 -14.70 -10.12 5.07
CA LEU A 69 -13.87 -9.63 6.17
C LEU A 69 -12.74 -8.72 5.65
N ILE A 70 -12.04 -9.16 4.61
CA ILE A 70 -10.97 -8.40 3.95
C ILE A 70 -11.51 -7.10 3.33
N LEU A 71 -12.63 -7.18 2.62
CA LEU A 71 -13.30 -6.05 1.97
C LEU A 71 -13.62 -4.95 2.99
N ASN A 72 -14.25 -5.31 4.10
CA ASN A 72 -14.67 -4.36 5.13
C ASN A 72 -13.45 -3.72 5.80
N LYS A 73 -12.42 -4.51 6.15
CA LYS A 73 -11.19 -3.99 6.73
C LYS A 73 -10.46 -3.05 5.76
N ARG A 74 -10.36 -3.40 4.47
CA ARG A 74 -9.75 -2.50 3.47
C ARG A 74 -10.51 -1.18 3.33
N LYS A 75 -11.85 -1.20 3.32
CA LYS A 75 -12.66 0.04 3.30
C LYS A 75 -12.35 0.94 4.50
N GLU A 76 -12.38 0.36 5.69
CA GLU A 76 -12.09 1.05 6.96
C GLU A 76 -10.70 1.68 6.93
N ILE A 77 -9.69 0.89 6.56
CA ILE A 77 -8.29 1.34 6.59
C ILE A 77 -8.00 2.38 5.51
N VAL A 78 -8.51 2.21 4.29
CA VAL A 78 -8.31 3.23 3.23
C VAL A 78 -9.00 4.54 3.60
N PHE A 79 -10.19 4.47 4.20
CA PHE A 79 -10.86 5.67 4.72
C PHE A 79 -10.03 6.36 5.81
N GLY A 80 -9.48 5.59 6.77
CA GLY A 80 -8.61 6.14 7.81
C GLY A 80 -7.26 6.68 7.28
N LEU A 81 -6.69 6.06 6.25
CA LEU A 81 -5.45 6.55 5.63
C LEU A 81 -5.68 7.88 4.91
N ASN A 82 -6.88 8.12 4.35
CA ASN A 82 -7.20 9.35 3.63
C ASN A 82 -7.03 10.61 4.49
N SER A 83 -7.32 10.56 5.79
CA SER A 83 -7.15 11.72 6.68
C SER A 83 -5.70 12.14 6.86
N PHE A 84 -4.74 11.25 6.60
CA PHE A 84 -3.31 11.56 6.64
C PHE A 84 -2.72 11.77 5.25
N TYR A 85 -3.16 10.98 4.26
CA TYR A 85 -2.69 11.06 2.89
C TYR A 85 -2.90 12.45 2.28
N GLN A 86 -4.10 13.03 2.42
CA GLN A 86 -4.40 14.32 1.79
C GLN A 86 -3.58 15.48 2.35
N PRO A 87 -3.46 15.67 3.69
CA PRO A 87 -2.56 16.69 4.24
C PRO A 87 -1.10 16.49 3.81
N ASN A 88 -0.62 15.25 3.77
CA ASN A 88 0.74 14.94 3.37
C ASN A 88 0.99 15.29 1.90
N LEU A 89 0.07 14.91 1.00
CA LEU A 89 0.16 15.25 -0.40
C LEU A 89 0.15 16.77 -0.61
N ASN A 90 -0.74 17.49 0.07
CA ASN A 90 -0.84 18.95 -0.02
C ASN A 90 0.46 19.64 0.37
N LYS A 91 1.13 19.18 1.45
CA LYS A 91 2.45 19.70 1.84
C LYS A 91 3.50 19.47 0.75
N LEU A 92 3.51 18.27 0.15
CA LEU A 92 4.48 17.87 -0.88
C LEU A 92 4.25 18.54 -2.25
N SER A 93 3.00 18.79 -2.62
CA SER A 93 2.62 19.40 -3.91
C SER A 93 2.50 20.93 -3.83
N GLY A 94 2.48 21.50 -2.62
CA GLY A 94 2.12 22.89 -2.40
C GLY A 94 0.64 23.17 -2.69
N GLY A 95 -0.23 22.17 -2.50
CA GLY A 95 -1.68 22.27 -2.68
C GLY A 95 -2.15 22.32 -4.13
N LYS A 96 -1.29 21.97 -5.09
CA LYS A 96 -1.61 22.03 -6.54
C LYS A 96 -2.16 20.72 -7.10
N ASP A 97 -1.97 19.62 -6.38
CA ASP A 97 -2.37 18.30 -6.82
C ASP A 97 -3.71 17.92 -6.17
N GLU A 98 -4.80 17.99 -6.94
CA GLU A 98 -6.15 17.54 -6.52
C GLU A 98 -6.31 16.03 -6.71
N LEU A 99 -5.37 15.24 -6.20
CA LEU A 99 -5.47 13.78 -6.29
C LEU A 99 -6.32 13.24 -5.14
N GLU A 100 -7.18 12.29 -5.45
CA GLU A 100 -7.99 11.56 -4.49
C GLU A 100 -7.50 10.12 -4.40
N MET A 101 -7.49 9.56 -3.19
CA MET A 101 -7.31 8.13 -2.98
C MET A 101 -8.64 7.49 -2.62
N ILE A 102 -9.09 6.54 -3.44
CA ILE A 102 -10.41 5.91 -3.32
C ILE A 102 -10.24 4.40 -3.40
N TYR A 103 -10.80 3.67 -2.44
CA TYR A 103 -10.89 2.22 -2.54
C TYR A 103 -11.93 1.84 -3.59
N GLY A 104 -11.50 1.13 -4.62
CA GLY A 104 -12.33 0.63 -5.73
C GLY A 104 -12.57 -0.88 -5.60
N PRO A 105 -13.52 -1.32 -4.77
CA PRO A 105 -13.78 -2.74 -4.59
C PRO A 105 -14.46 -3.36 -5.82
N ASN A 106 -14.14 -4.61 -6.12
CA ASN A 106 -14.80 -5.39 -7.18
C ASN A 106 -16.25 -5.77 -6.82
N VAL A 107 -16.53 -5.87 -5.52
CA VAL A 107 -17.84 -6.19 -4.91
C VAL A 107 -18.08 -5.27 -3.72
N LYS A 108 -19.29 -4.73 -3.56
CA LYS A 108 -19.62 -3.77 -2.50
C LYS A 108 -19.90 -4.45 -1.18
N ASP A 109 -20.50 -5.62 -1.18
CA ASP A 109 -20.91 -6.33 0.02
C ASP A 109 -21.03 -7.83 -0.26
N LYS A 110 -21.50 -8.57 0.74
CA LYS A 110 -21.70 -10.03 0.67
C LYS A 110 -22.70 -10.42 -0.41
N ASP A 111 -23.80 -9.68 -0.54
CA ASP A 111 -24.91 -10.05 -1.43
C ASP A 111 -24.49 -9.84 -2.89
N GLU A 112 -23.84 -8.71 -3.19
CA GLU A 112 -23.28 -8.47 -4.51
C GLU A 112 -22.17 -9.49 -4.84
N PHE A 113 -21.40 -9.95 -3.84
CA PHE A 113 -20.38 -10.98 -4.05
C PHE A 113 -21.01 -12.32 -4.44
N VAL A 114 -22.06 -12.76 -3.73
CA VAL A 114 -22.84 -13.97 -4.08
C VAL A 114 -23.39 -13.85 -5.50
N GLU A 115 -24.07 -12.74 -5.81
CA GLU A 115 -24.70 -12.52 -7.10
C GLU A 115 -23.67 -12.53 -8.24
N LYS A 116 -22.58 -11.78 -8.11
CA LYS A 116 -21.54 -11.68 -9.14
C LYS A 116 -20.81 -13.01 -9.35
N LEU A 117 -20.54 -13.79 -8.31
CA LEU A 117 -19.91 -15.10 -8.46
C LEU A 117 -20.80 -16.06 -9.24
N SER A 118 -22.09 -16.13 -8.90
CA SER A 118 -23.07 -16.96 -9.62
C SER A 118 -23.20 -16.53 -11.08
N ARG A 119 -23.43 -15.23 -11.31
CA ARG A 119 -23.61 -14.67 -12.65
C ARG A 119 -22.39 -14.88 -13.55
N ASN A 120 -21.17 -14.81 -13.00
CA ASN A 120 -19.93 -14.95 -13.75
C ASN A 120 -19.42 -16.39 -13.85
N LEU A 121 -20.07 -17.38 -13.24
CA LEU A 121 -19.58 -18.77 -13.22
C LEU A 121 -19.29 -19.31 -14.63
N GLY A 122 -20.20 -19.11 -15.59
CA GLY A 122 -19.99 -19.56 -16.96
C GLY A 122 -18.78 -18.88 -17.64
N ARG A 123 -18.50 -17.62 -17.31
CA ARG A 123 -17.32 -16.90 -17.79
C ARG A 123 -16.05 -17.41 -17.11
N ASP A 124 -16.09 -17.59 -15.79
CA ASP A 124 -14.98 -18.11 -14.98
C ASP A 124 -14.55 -19.52 -15.44
N LEU A 125 -15.50 -20.39 -15.78
CA LEU A 125 -15.25 -21.72 -16.34
C LEU A 125 -14.49 -21.64 -17.68
N ARG A 126 -14.87 -20.71 -18.56
CA ARG A 126 -14.16 -20.51 -19.84
C ARG A 126 -12.76 -19.92 -19.66
N LEU A 127 -12.57 -19.05 -18.66
CA LEU A 127 -11.31 -18.37 -18.40
C LEU A 127 -10.33 -19.22 -17.56
N GLY A 128 -10.83 -20.20 -16.82
CA GLY A 128 -10.03 -21.01 -15.89
C GLY A 128 -9.53 -20.23 -14.67
N TYR A 129 -10.17 -19.11 -14.34
CA TYR A 129 -9.88 -18.32 -13.14
C TYR A 129 -11.10 -17.55 -12.66
N THR A 130 -11.10 -17.22 -11.37
CA THR A 130 -12.15 -16.42 -10.73
C THR A 130 -12.02 -14.95 -11.13
N SER A 131 -13.09 -14.37 -11.67
CA SER A 131 -13.10 -12.96 -12.08
C SER A 131 -13.68 -12.01 -11.01
N VAL A 132 -14.13 -12.53 -9.87
CA VAL A 132 -14.87 -11.78 -8.85
C VAL A 132 -14.23 -11.90 -7.47
N GLY A 133 -14.08 -10.79 -6.75
CA GLY A 133 -13.68 -10.75 -5.35
C GLY A 133 -12.46 -9.87 -5.07
N ILE A 134 -11.98 -9.88 -3.83
CA ILE A 134 -11.00 -8.89 -3.32
C ILE A 134 -9.63 -8.91 -4.02
N HIS A 135 -9.31 -10.00 -4.72
CA HIS A 135 -8.10 -10.11 -5.54
C HIS A 135 -8.19 -9.30 -6.85
N ARG A 136 -9.35 -8.69 -7.13
CA ARG A 136 -9.64 -7.80 -8.26
C ARG A 136 -9.90 -6.35 -7.85
N ASP A 137 -9.87 -6.05 -6.55
CA ASP A 137 -10.04 -4.67 -6.07
C ASP A 137 -8.89 -3.78 -6.51
N ASP A 138 -9.08 -2.47 -6.43
CA ASP A 138 -8.03 -1.50 -6.65
C ASP A 138 -8.05 -0.39 -5.60
N LEU A 139 -6.93 0.32 -5.46
CA LEU A 139 -6.84 1.60 -4.77
C LEU A 139 -6.65 2.66 -5.85
N PHE A 140 -7.72 3.29 -6.28
CA PHE A 140 -7.63 4.36 -7.26
C PHE A 140 -6.90 5.56 -6.64
N ILE A 141 -5.92 6.09 -7.35
CA ILE A 141 -5.28 7.35 -7.01
C ILE A 141 -5.24 8.20 -8.27
N GLY A 142 -5.92 9.34 -8.25
CA GLY A 142 -6.06 10.14 -9.46
C GLY A 142 -6.96 11.35 -9.30
N ALA A 143 -7.22 12.02 -10.42
CA ALA A 143 -8.07 13.21 -10.48
C ALA A 143 -8.99 13.13 -11.69
N ASN A 144 -10.22 13.65 -11.57
CA ASN A 144 -11.19 13.65 -12.68
C ASN A 144 -11.41 12.26 -13.31
N LYS A 145 -11.44 11.21 -12.47
CA LYS A 145 -11.57 9.79 -12.87
C LYS A 145 -10.43 9.24 -13.75
N ARG A 146 -9.34 9.98 -13.93
CA ARG A 146 -8.12 9.49 -14.58
C ARG A 146 -7.13 9.06 -13.50
N ASP A 147 -6.51 7.89 -13.67
CA ASP A 147 -5.49 7.40 -12.74
C ASP A 147 -4.21 8.22 -12.93
N ILE A 148 -3.51 8.51 -11.83
CA ILE A 148 -2.25 9.26 -11.85
C ILE A 148 -1.20 8.64 -12.78
N THR A 149 -1.24 7.33 -13.05
CA THR A 149 -0.33 6.70 -14.00
C THR A 149 -0.45 7.25 -15.42
N GLU A 150 -1.63 7.74 -15.79
CA GLU A 150 -1.93 8.19 -17.16
C GLU A 150 -1.46 9.62 -17.45
N PHE A 151 -1.44 10.50 -16.44
CA PHE A 151 -1.18 11.93 -16.63
C PHE A 151 -0.15 12.53 -15.67
N GLY A 152 0.15 11.85 -14.56
CA GLY A 152 1.01 12.38 -13.51
C GLY A 152 2.46 12.49 -13.96
N SER A 153 3.06 13.66 -13.76
CA SER A 153 4.50 13.83 -13.91
C SER A 153 5.28 12.93 -12.93
N GLN A 154 6.56 12.66 -13.21
CA GLN A 154 7.40 11.89 -12.29
C GLN A 154 7.51 12.52 -10.90
N GLY A 155 7.50 13.86 -10.81
CA GLY A 155 7.45 14.56 -9.54
C GLY A 155 6.15 14.26 -8.76
N GLN A 156 4.99 14.33 -9.44
CA GLN A 156 3.70 14.05 -8.80
C GLN A 156 3.63 12.60 -8.30
N LYS A 157 4.03 11.63 -9.13
CA LYS A 157 4.09 10.21 -8.74
C LYS A 157 4.96 9.98 -7.49
N ARG A 158 6.13 10.63 -7.43
CA ARG A 158 7.00 10.59 -6.23
C ARG A 158 6.31 11.18 -5.00
N SER A 159 5.69 12.35 -5.12
CA SER A 159 4.94 12.97 -4.02
C SER A 159 3.82 12.07 -3.53
N THR A 160 3.09 11.43 -4.43
CA THR A 160 2.05 10.47 -4.09
C THR A 160 2.58 9.29 -3.28
N VAL A 161 3.71 8.69 -3.69
CA VAL A 161 4.33 7.59 -2.93
C VAL A 161 4.78 8.05 -1.55
N ILE A 162 5.45 9.20 -1.45
CA ILE A 162 5.89 9.74 -0.16
C ILE A 162 4.67 10.00 0.74
N ALA A 163 3.62 10.63 0.22
CA ALA A 163 2.41 10.93 0.96
C ALA A 163 1.72 9.65 1.49
N LEU A 164 1.67 8.58 0.68
CA LEU A 164 1.14 7.28 1.09
C LEU A 164 1.96 6.65 2.22
N LYS A 165 3.29 6.61 2.10
CA LYS A 165 4.18 6.03 3.12
C LYS A 165 4.15 6.84 4.42
N ALA A 166 4.11 8.17 4.31
CA ALA A 166 3.94 9.04 5.47
C ALA A 166 2.55 8.84 6.11
N ALA A 167 1.50 8.65 5.32
CA ALA A 167 0.16 8.35 5.84
C ALA A 167 0.16 7.04 6.65
N THR A 168 0.86 5.99 6.19
CA THR A 168 1.00 4.76 7.00
C THR A 168 1.76 4.99 8.30
N PHE A 169 2.83 5.80 8.28
CA PHE A 169 3.57 6.19 9.49
C PHE A 169 2.66 6.94 10.47
N ASN A 170 1.90 7.92 9.97
CA ASN A 170 0.97 8.69 10.79
C ASN A 170 -0.18 7.84 11.34
N TYR A 171 -0.63 6.83 10.60
CA TYR A 171 -1.64 5.90 11.05
C TYR A 171 -1.14 5.04 12.23
N TYR A 172 0.08 4.47 12.14
CA TYR A 172 0.67 3.77 13.29
C TYR A 172 0.73 4.67 14.52
N ARG A 173 1.24 5.89 14.35
CA ARG A 173 1.45 6.82 15.47
C ARG A 173 0.14 7.28 16.10
N ASN A 174 -0.84 7.70 15.30
CA ASN A 174 -2.02 8.42 15.81
C ASN A 174 -3.24 7.52 15.99
N VAL A 175 -3.32 6.38 15.31
CA VAL A 175 -4.47 5.47 15.39
C VAL A 175 -4.11 4.21 16.18
N LEU A 176 -2.93 3.66 15.96
CA LEU A 176 -2.46 2.44 16.65
C LEU A 176 -1.61 2.73 17.88
N ASP A 177 -1.43 4.02 18.23
CA ASP A 177 -0.59 4.49 19.36
C ASP A 177 0.79 3.81 19.42
N THR A 178 1.35 3.53 18.24
CA THR A 178 2.61 2.81 18.09
C THR A 178 3.56 3.70 17.31
N MET A 179 4.70 4.08 17.90
CA MET A 179 5.72 4.86 17.21
C MET A 179 6.59 3.94 16.35
N PRO A 180 6.50 3.98 15.01
CA PRO A 180 7.31 3.12 14.16
C PRO A 180 8.74 3.68 13.99
N VAL A 181 9.71 2.80 13.76
CA VAL A 181 11.07 3.17 13.34
C VAL A 181 11.04 3.49 11.84
N LEU A 182 11.56 4.65 11.45
CA LEU A 182 11.59 5.07 10.06
C LEU A 182 12.85 4.54 9.37
N LEU A 183 12.70 3.78 8.29
CA LEU A 183 13.81 3.25 7.49
C LEU A 183 13.78 3.88 6.10
N ILE A 184 14.89 4.49 5.68
CA ILE A 184 14.99 5.25 4.44
C ILE A 184 16.22 4.79 3.66
N ASP A 185 16.01 4.27 2.47
CA ASP A 185 17.08 3.69 1.66
C ASP A 185 17.37 4.52 0.40
N ASP A 186 18.50 5.24 0.39
CA ASP A 186 19.06 5.98 -0.75
C ASP A 186 18.09 6.92 -1.50
N VAL A 187 17.06 7.43 -0.82
CA VAL A 187 16.01 8.26 -1.46
C VAL A 187 16.36 9.75 -1.43
N ILE A 188 17.20 10.20 -0.50
CA ILE A 188 17.34 11.64 -0.18
C ILE A 188 17.90 12.45 -1.36
N ARG A 189 18.84 11.88 -2.14
CA ARG A 189 19.49 12.57 -3.28
C ARG A 189 18.52 12.82 -4.44
N GLU A 190 17.43 12.06 -4.53
CA GLU A 190 16.43 12.18 -5.59
C GLU A 190 15.32 13.19 -5.27
N LEU A 191 15.34 13.78 -4.07
CA LEU A 191 14.32 14.72 -3.60
C LEU A 191 14.73 16.16 -3.91
N ASP A 192 13.80 16.92 -4.50
CA ASP A 192 13.92 18.38 -4.55
C ASP A 192 13.74 19.02 -3.17
N VAL A 193 14.07 20.32 -3.08
CA VAL A 193 14.07 21.13 -1.85
C VAL A 193 12.81 20.91 -1.01
N LYS A 194 11.61 21.01 -1.60
CA LYS A 194 10.35 20.87 -0.87
C LYS A 194 10.15 19.48 -0.28
N ARG A 195 10.47 18.44 -1.04
CA ARG A 195 10.37 17.05 -0.57
C ARG A 195 11.40 16.75 0.52
N ARG A 196 12.58 17.36 0.44
CA ARG A 196 13.60 17.28 1.49
C ARG A 196 13.12 17.93 2.79
N GLU A 197 12.53 19.13 2.73
CA GLU A 197 11.96 19.78 3.92
C GLU A 197 10.88 18.93 4.58
N TYR A 198 9.95 18.38 3.79
CA TYR A 198 8.92 17.47 4.29
C TYR A 198 9.51 16.21 4.93
N PHE A 199 10.53 15.64 4.30
CA PHE A 199 11.22 14.47 4.81
C PHE A 199 11.90 14.75 6.15
N VAL A 200 12.56 15.90 6.30
CA VAL A 200 13.20 16.32 7.54
C VAL A 200 12.17 16.51 8.65
N ASP A 201 11.02 17.11 8.34
CA ASP A 201 9.90 17.21 9.28
C ASP A 201 9.44 15.82 9.74
N LEU A 202 9.31 14.85 8.83
CA LEU A 202 8.95 13.47 9.17
C LEU A 202 9.98 12.80 10.09
N VAL A 203 11.28 13.01 9.84
CA VAL A 203 12.38 12.45 10.66
C VAL A 203 12.41 13.08 12.05
N ILE A 204 12.29 14.41 12.16
CA ILE A 204 12.26 15.12 13.44
C ILE A 204 11.08 14.64 14.30
N ASN A 205 9.94 14.36 13.65
CA ASN A 205 8.74 13.87 14.31
C ASN A 205 8.72 12.34 14.48
N ALA A 206 9.74 11.63 14.00
CA ALA A 206 9.90 10.21 14.26
C ALA A 206 10.63 10.00 15.58
N GLY A 207 10.29 8.93 16.31
CA GLY A 207 11.03 8.55 17.51
C GLY A 207 12.45 8.10 17.19
N GLN A 208 12.62 7.35 16.09
CA GLN A 208 13.92 6.89 15.60
C GLN A 208 13.87 6.74 14.08
N ALA A 209 14.95 7.13 13.40
CA ALA A 209 15.10 6.99 11.96
C ALA A 209 16.49 6.47 11.59
N PHE A 210 16.54 5.62 10.57
CA PHE A 210 17.77 5.18 9.89
C PHE A 210 17.69 5.59 8.43
N PHE A 211 18.76 6.20 7.93
CA PHE A 211 18.89 6.61 6.53
C PHE A 211 20.23 6.16 5.95
N THR A 212 20.21 5.64 4.73
CA THR A 212 21.42 5.33 3.95
C THR A 212 21.67 6.43 2.92
N THR A 213 22.94 6.76 2.68
CA THR A 213 23.35 7.70 1.63
C THR A 213 24.83 7.50 1.34
N THR A 214 25.23 7.79 0.11
CA THR A 214 26.65 7.85 -0.30
C THR A 214 27.22 9.28 -0.20
N ASP A 215 26.43 10.24 0.28
CA ASP A 215 26.73 11.68 0.25
C ASP A 215 26.67 12.27 1.66
N LEU A 216 27.82 12.27 2.33
CA LEU A 216 27.99 12.78 3.68
C LEU A 216 27.97 14.31 3.76
N GLU A 217 28.37 15.00 2.69
CA GLU A 217 28.34 16.47 2.63
C GLU A 217 26.90 16.95 2.52
N GLY A 218 26.10 16.33 1.64
CA GLY A 218 24.68 16.63 1.51
C GLY A 218 23.89 16.40 2.81
N ILE A 219 24.30 15.43 3.66
CA ILE A 219 23.66 15.21 4.97
C ILE A 219 23.63 16.48 5.81
N GLN A 220 24.63 17.36 5.76
CA GLN A 220 24.61 18.60 6.55
C GLN A 220 23.46 19.52 6.13
N ASP A 221 23.18 19.63 4.83
CA ASP A 221 22.05 20.40 4.31
C ASP A 221 20.68 19.81 4.72
N TYR A 222 20.62 18.49 4.93
CA TYR A 222 19.37 17.77 5.22
C TYR A 222 19.11 17.61 6.72
N VAL A 223 20.14 17.25 7.46
CA VAL A 223 20.10 16.81 8.86
C VAL A 223 20.78 17.86 9.75
N GLY A 224 21.15 19.04 9.24
CA GLY A 224 21.76 20.12 10.01
C GLY A 224 20.94 20.56 11.22
N LYS A 225 19.60 20.45 11.15
CA LYS A 225 18.71 20.69 12.30
C LYS A 225 18.75 19.60 13.39
N LEU A 226 19.42 18.48 13.11
CA LEU A 226 19.52 17.28 13.95
C LEU A 226 20.97 17.03 14.40
N GLU A 227 21.83 18.05 14.35
CA GLU A 227 23.27 17.92 14.65
C GLU A 227 23.57 17.27 16.00
N ASP A 228 22.79 17.58 17.04
CA ASP A 228 22.97 17.01 18.38
C ASP A 228 22.28 15.65 18.59
N GLN A 229 21.57 15.13 17.58
CA GLN A 229 20.75 13.93 17.67
C GLN A 229 21.06 12.89 16.59
N LYS A 230 22.16 13.06 15.85
CA LYS A 230 22.58 12.14 14.77
C LYS A 230 23.78 11.29 15.17
N GLN A 231 23.78 10.06 14.69
CA GLN A 231 24.93 9.16 14.71
C GLN A 231 25.24 8.72 13.29
N ILE A 232 26.50 8.81 12.89
CA ILE A 232 26.94 8.47 11.53
C ILE A 232 27.73 7.16 11.59
N PHE A 233 27.37 6.22 10.72
CA PHE A 233 28.04 4.94 10.58
C PHE A 233 28.54 4.78 9.14
N LEU A 234 29.83 4.47 8.98
CA LEU A 234 30.45 4.14 7.71
C LEU A 234 30.38 2.63 7.50
N ILE A 235 29.97 2.22 6.30
CA ILE A 235 29.88 0.82 5.91
C ILE A 235 30.91 0.55 4.82
N GLN A 236 31.86 -0.35 5.07
CA GLN A 236 32.91 -0.75 4.12
C GLN A 236 33.12 -2.27 4.18
N GLN A 237 33.01 -2.94 3.03
CA GLN A 237 33.17 -4.40 2.92
C GLN A 237 32.31 -5.21 3.91
N GLY A 238 31.10 -4.73 4.20
CA GLY A 238 30.19 -5.36 5.17
C GLY A 238 30.49 -5.06 6.65
N ASN A 239 31.55 -4.29 6.94
CA ASN A 239 31.88 -3.84 8.29
C ASN A 239 31.29 -2.46 8.57
N ILE A 240 30.75 -2.28 9.78
CA ILE A 240 30.15 -1.02 10.25
C ILE A 240 31.11 -0.35 11.23
N GLN A 241 31.45 0.91 10.98
CA GLN A 241 32.32 1.72 11.83
C GLN A 241 31.64 3.04 12.21
N PHE A 242 31.75 3.47 13.46
CA PHE A 242 31.23 4.76 13.89
C PHE A 242 32.10 5.90 13.33
N ALA A 243 31.50 6.81 12.57
CA ALA A 243 32.15 8.04 12.16
C ALA A 243 32.05 9.06 13.29
N LYS A 244 33.20 9.44 13.84
CA LYS A 244 33.30 10.54 14.81
C LYS A 244 33.05 11.88 14.16
#